data_AF-A0A1Y2LQ21-F1
#
_entry.id   AF-A0A1Y2LQ21-F1
#
_cell.length_a   1.000
_cell.length_b   1.000
_cell.length_c   1.000
_cell.angle_alpha   90.00
_cell.angle_beta   90.00
_cell.angle_gamma   90.00
#
_symmetry.space_group_name_H-M   'P 1'
#
loop_
_entity.id
_entity.type
_entity.pdbx_description
1 polymer ?
#
loop_
_entity_poly.entity_id
_entity_poly.type
_entity_poly.pdbx_seq_one_letter_code
_entity_poly.pdbx_strand_id
1 'polypeptide(L)'
;MTVNCKAPSSFGFGKAQPSYDVFAFGTCNADNLSTSTPHRLFFQLLPLPSLTDLEHPSDILILAAPATMFDNIDFTQPSLWVSAISIAFNPTFWNIAAQSEYHNKVITKLFGGNARYGCYALAVTIFSLGIFRDYLYNEALASQPASPLLQSPLAKYSAIPLFLTGNTLVLTSMWALGVTGTYLGDYFGILMDAPVTSFPFSVSDAPMYHGSTLSFLATALWYGKPAGLLLTGCVAVAYAVARRFEDPFTGMIYAKRDEERSKGKKGL
;
A
#
# COMPACT_ATOMS: atom_id res chain seq x y z
N MET A 1 49.63 0.16 26.36
CA MET A 1 48.71 -0.50 27.31
C MET A 1 47.85 -1.44 26.49
N THR A 2 48.29 -2.68 26.37
CA THR A 2 47.63 -3.74 25.61
C THR A 2 46.54 -4.34 26.49
N VAL A 3 45.28 -4.29 26.05
CA VAL A 3 44.20 -5.05 26.68
C VAL A 3 43.52 -5.87 25.59
N ASN A 4 43.78 -7.17 25.67
CA ASN A 4 43.13 -8.22 24.92
C ASN A 4 41.94 -8.69 25.76
N CYS A 5 40.72 -8.68 25.22
CA CYS A 5 39.55 -9.24 25.89
C CYS A 5 38.82 -10.23 24.98
N LYS A 6 38.79 -11.45 25.51
CA LYS A 6 38.32 -12.73 24.97
C LYS A 6 36.79 -12.78 24.90
N ALA A 7 36.24 -13.32 23.81
CA ALA A 7 34.81 -13.57 23.66
C ALA A 7 34.32 -14.70 24.60
N PRO A 8 33.11 -14.59 25.19
CA PRO A 8 32.48 -15.74 25.83
C PRO A 8 31.64 -16.54 24.83
N SER A 9 31.76 -17.85 24.94
CA SER A 9 30.95 -18.87 24.27
C SER A 9 29.54 -18.95 24.87
N SER A 10 28.52 -19.01 24.02
CA SER A 10 27.16 -19.50 24.35
C SER A 10 26.68 -20.35 23.17
N PHE A 11 26.65 -21.67 23.34
CA PHE A 11 25.47 -22.49 23.67
C PHE A 11 24.26 -22.22 22.77
N GLY A 12 23.96 -23.21 21.92
CA GLY A 12 22.95 -23.13 20.87
C GLY A 12 21.52 -23.32 21.36
N PHE A 13 20.62 -22.58 20.72
CA PHE A 13 19.20 -22.90 20.55
C PHE A 13 18.79 -22.44 19.14
N GLY A 14 17.86 -23.18 18.52
CA GLY A 14 17.57 -23.19 17.09
C GLY A 14 17.24 -21.82 16.47
N LYS A 15 17.81 -21.59 15.27
CA LYS A 15 17.52 -20.42 14.43
C LYS A 15 16.12 -20.56 13.81
N ALA A 16 15.14 -19.89 14.42
CA ALA A 16 14.03 -19.30 13.67
C ALA A 16 14.38 -17.81 13.50
N GLN A 17 14.68 -17.39 12.27
CA GLN A 17 14.93 -15.98 11.94
C GLN A 17 13.58 -15.31 11.63
N PRO A 18 13.17 -14.28 12.37
CA PRO A 18 12.07 -13.42 11.94
C PRO A 18 12.61 -12.36 10.97
N SER A 19 12.03 -12.30 9.78
CA SER A 19 12.30 -11.32 8.74
C SER A 19 11.78 -9.93 9.15
N TYR A 20 12.66 -9.12 9.74
CA TYR A 20 12.47 -7.70 10.00
C TYR A 20 13.37 -6.86 9.09
N ASP A 21 13.16 -6.93 7.77
CA ASP A 21 13.93 -6.13 6.80
C ASP A 21 13.01 -5.19 6.00
N VAL A 22 12.23 -4.35 6.70
CA VAL A 22 11.49 -3.23 6.06
C VAL A 22 11.79 -1.87 6.72
N PHE A 23 12.54 -1.83 7.83
CA PHE A 23 12.88 -0.57 8.51
C PHE A 23 14.35 -0.53 8.95
N ALA A 24 15.27 -0.42 7.99
CA ALA A 24 16.66 -0.07 8.28
C ALA A 24 17.30 0.64 7.07
N PHE A 25 17.03 1.94 6.91
CA PHE A 25 17.91 2.80 6.10
C PHE A 25 19.01 3.33 7.00
N GLY A 26 20.17 2.68 6.94
CA GLY A 26 21.40 3.21 7.51
C GLY A 26 21.82 4.50 6.79
N THR A 27 22.13 5.53 7.57
CA THR A 27 22.73 6.77 7.06
C THR A 27 24.17 6.50 6.61
N CYS A 28 24.44 6.60 5.30
CA CYS A 28 25.80 6.71 4.81
C CYS A 28 26.13 8.17 4.52
N ASN A 29 27.20 8.65 5.16
CA ASN A 29 27.80 9.96 4.95
C ASN A 29 28.20 10.15 3.49
N ALA A 30 27.86 11.32 2.95
CA ALA A 30 28.29 11.76 1.64
C ALA A 30 29.66 12.44 1.76
N ASP A 31 30.71 11.79 1.28
CA ASP A 31 31.97 12.47 0.97
C ASP A 31 32.54 11.89 -0.34
N ASN A 32 32.87 12.81 -1.24
CA ASN A 32 33.48 12.63 -2.56
C ASN A 32 32.58 12.10 -3.69
N LEU A 33 32.10 13.01 -4.54
CA LEU A 33 32.32 12.86 -5.97
C LEU A 33 32.41 14.22 -6.67
N SER A 34 33.53 14.37 -7.37
CA SER A 34 34.01 15.56 -8.06
C SER A 34 33.17 15.90 -9.31
N THR A 35 33.15 17.20 -9.62
CA THR A 35 32.50 17.90 -10.72
C THR A 35 32.94 17.43 -12.12
N SER A 36 31.98 17.18 -13.03
CA SER A 36 32.14 17.51 -14.46
C SER A 36 30.79 17.53 -15.24
N THR A 37 30.45 18.74 -15.73
CA THR A 37 29.82 19.16 -17.00
C THR A 37 28.53 18.47 -17.54
N PRO A 38 27.52 19.24 -18.03
CA PRO A 38 26.22 18.72 -18.44
C PRO A 38 26.18 18.34 -19.93
N HIS A 39 25.77 17.11 -20.26
CA HIS A 39 25.37 16.74 -21.62
C HIS A 39 23.85 16.63 -21.75
N ARG A 40 23.34 17.36 -22.74
CA ARG A 40 21.93 17.44 -23.18
C ARG A 40 21.40 16.05 -23.54
N LEU A 41 20.34 15.61 -22.88
CA LEU A 41 19.53 14.46 -23.28
C LEU A 41 18.63 14.85 -24.46
N PHE A 42 19.03 14.42 -25.66
CA PHE A 42 18.17 14.38 -26.84
C PHE A 42 17.40 13.05 -26.79
N PHE A 43 16.07 13.10 -26.70
CA PHE A 43 15.22 11.94 -26.95
C PHE A 43 15.32 11.59 -28.44
N GLN A 44 16.19 10.66 -28.80
CA GLN A 44 16.11 9.96 -30.08
C GLN A 44 15.07 8.85 -29.93
N LEU A 45 13.93 9.02 -30.62
CA LEU A 45 13.01 7.92 -30.93
C LEU A 45 13.79 6.90 -31.76
N LEU A 46 14.13 5.75 -31.16
CA LEU A 46 14.63 4.59 -31.89
C LEU A 46 13.54 4.15 -32.89
N PRO A 47 13.89 3.93 -34.18
CA PRO A 47 12.93 3.49 -35.17
C PRO A 47 12.41 2.08 -34.82
N LEU A 48 11.11 1.86 -35.00
CA LEU A 48 10.51 0.53 -34.92
C LEU A 48 11.16 -0.39 -35.98
N PRO A 49 11.52 -1.64 -35.62
CA PRO A 49 12.09 -2.58 -36.57
C PRO A 49 11.06 -2.95 -37.65
N SER A 50 11.57 -3.26 -38.84
CA SER A 50 10.76 -3.61 -40.00
C SER A 50 10.28 -5.06 -39.89
N LEU A 51 9.13 -5.39 -40.50
CA LEU A 51 8.50 -6.72 -40.46
C LEU A 51 9.37 -7.88 -41.00
N THR A 52 10.54 -7.59 -41.54
CA THR A 52 11.51 -8.55 -42.07
C THR A 52 12.64 -8.90 -41.10
N ASP A 53 12.74 -8.26 -39.94
CA ASP A 53 13.81 -8.50 -38.95
C ASP A 53 13.46 -9.57 -37.89
N LEU A 54 12.32 -10.26 -38.02
CA LEU A 54 11.76 -11.19 -37.03
C LEU A 54 12.28 -12.64 -37.19
N GLU A 55 13.59 -12.84 -37.24
CA GLU A 55 14.18 -14.20 -37.32
C GLU A 55 14.79 -14.69 -36.00
N HIS A 56 14.88 -13.85 -34.96
CA HIS A 56 15.46 -14.25 -33.68
C HIS A 56 14.39 -14.67 -32.64
N PRO A 57 14.60 -15.78 -31.90
CA PRO A 57 13.63 -16.26 -30.90
C PRO A 57 13.31 -15.22 -29.81
N SER A 58 14.23 -14.29 -29.55
CA SER A 58 14.04 -13.17 -28.62
C SER A 58 13.01 -12.15 -29.10
N ASP A 59 12.89 -11.95 -30.42
CA ASP A 59 12.00 -10.93 -30.99
C ASP A 59 10.56 -11.44 -31.09
N ILE A 60 10.39 -12.75 -31.30
CA ILE A 60 9.11 -13.45 -31.20
C ILE A 60 8.59 -13.47 -29.75
N LEU A 61 9.49 -13.54 -28.76
CA LEU A 61 9.14 -13.50 -27.34
C LEU A 61 8.54 -12.15 -26.91
N ILE A 62 8.98 -11.05 -27.53
CA ILE A 62 8.51 -9.69 -27.23
C ILE A 62 7.07 -9.47 -27.73
N LEU A 63 6.69 -10.11 -28.85
CA LEU A 63 5.34 -9.98 -29.41
C LEU A 63 4.31 -10.94 -28.77
N ALA A 64 4.75 -12.08 -28.22
CA ALA A 64 3.92 -13.05 -27.50
C ALA A 64 3.76 -12.77 -25.98
N ALA A 65 4.43 -11.73 -25.47
CA ALA A 65 4.53 -11.41 -24.04
C ALA A 65 3.19 -11.14 -23.31
N PRO A 66 2.18 -10.44 -23.86
CA PRO A 66 0.94 -10.19 -23.12
C PRO A 66 0.05 -11.43 -22.99
N ALA A 67 0.17 -12.40 -23.91
CA ALA A 67 -0.64 -13.62 -23.89
C ALA A 67 -0.15 -14.68 -22.90
N THR A 68 1.11 -14.62 -22.44
CA THR A 68 1.76 -15.69 -21.64
C THR A 68 2.09 -15.29 -20.21
N MET A 69 1.79 -14.05 -19.81
CA MET A 69 2.13 -13.53 -18.47
C MET A 69 1.22 -14.09 -17.37
N PHE A 70 -0.08 -14.23 -17.67
CA PHE A 70 -1.09 -14.73 -16.73
C PHE A 70 -1.27 -16.26 -16.78
N ASP A 71 -0.76 -16.93 -17.82
CA ASP A 71 -0.72 -18.40 -17.91
C ASP A 71 0.15 -19.03 -16.82
N ASN A 72 1.06 -18.25 -16.24
CA ASN A 72 1.93 -18.62 -15.14
C ASN A 72 1.34 -18.25 -13.77
N ILE A 73 0.02 -18.31 -13.60
CA ILE A 73 -0.63 -18.17 -12.28
C ILE A 73 -1.21 -19.52 -11.88
N ASP A 74 -0.81 -20.00 -10.71
CA ASP A 74 -1.36 -21.23 -10.14
C ASP A 74 -2.63 -20.93 -9.35
N PHE A 75 -3.78 -21.06 -10.02
CA PHE A 75 -5.09 -20.86 -9.40
C PHE A 75 -5.51 -21.99 -8.43
N THR A 76 -4.76 -23.09 -8.38
CA THR A 76 -5.06 -24.21 -7.48
C THR A 76 -4.61 -23.92 -6.04
N GLN A 77 -3.70 -22.97 -5.85
CA GLN A 77 -3.16 -22.62 -4.54
C GLN A 77 -4.20 -21.89 -3.66
N PRO A 78 -4.59 -22.46 -2.51
CA PRO A 78 -5.57 -21.82 -1.62
C PRO A 78 -5.12 -20.46 -1.10
N SER A 79 -3.81 -20.26 -0.89
CA SER A 79 -3.20 -19.02 -0.43
C SER A 79 -3.55 -17.83 -1.34
N LEU A 80 -3.66 -18.03 -2.65
CA LEU A 80 -4.05 -17.01 -3.63
C LEU A 80 -5.44 -16.46 -3.30
N TRP A 81 -6.40 -17.35 -3.10
CA TRP A 81 -7.79 -17.01 -2.81
C TRP A 81 -7.96 -16.44 -1.42
N VAL A 82 -7.25 -16.98 -0.42
CA VAL A 82 -7.22 -16.42 0.93
C VAL A 82 -6.71 -14.97 0.91
N SER A 83 -5.66 -14.68 0.14
CA SER A 83 -5.17 -13.32 -0.03
C SER A 83 -6.20 -12.42 -0.74
N ALA A 84 -6.80 -12.87 -1.84
CA ALA A 84 -7.83 -12.11 -2.57
C ALA A 84 -9.04 -11.78 -1.68
N ILE A 85 -9.53 -12.76 -0.90
CA ILE A 85 -10.63 -12.57 0.05
C ILE A 85 -10.22 -11.58 1.14
N SER A 86 -9.02 -11.71 1.72
CA SER A 86 -8.53 -10.78 2.75
C SER A 86 -8.38 -9.35 2.21
N ILE A 87 -7.92 -9.19 0.97
CA ILE A 87 -7.84 -7.90 0.27
C ILE A 87 -9.22 -7.24 0.14
N ALA A 88 -10.25 -8.01 -0.23
CA ALA A 88 -11.62 -7.48 -0.34
C ALA A 88 -12.29 -7.28 1.03
N PHE A 89 -12.02 -8.16 1.99
CA PHE A 89 -12.59 -8.12 3.33
C PHE A 89 -12.21 -6.84 4.07
N ASN A 90 -10.93 -6.46 4.03
CA ASN A 90 -10.43 -5.30 4.75
C ASN A 90 -11.27 -4.02 4.48
N PRO A 91 -11.41 -3.53 3.23
CA PRO A 91 -12.25 -2.38 2.91
C PRO A 91 -13.73 -2.53 3.19
N THR A 92 -14.22 -3.75 3.08
CA THR A 92 -15.61 -4.06 3.42
C THR A 92 -15.83 -3.93 4.93
N PHE A 93 -14.92 -4.44 5.74
CA PHE A 93 -14.98 -4.42 7.19
C PHE A 93 -15.02 -2.98 7.73
N TRP A 94 -14.07 -2.13 7.36
CA TRP A 94 -14.03 -0.79 7.94
C TRP A 94 -15.20 0.08 7.50
N ASN A 95 -15.69 -0.07 6.26
CA ASN A 95 -16.90 0.62 5.82
C ASN A 95 -18.14 0.21 6.63
N ILE A 96 -18.33 -1.11 6.83
CA ILE A 96 -19.46 -1.62 7.62
C ILE A 96 -19.34 -1.18 9.09
N ALA A 97 -18.14 -1.31 9.68
CA ALA A 97 -17.89 -0.93 11.06
C ALA A 97 -18.14 0.57 11.29
N ALA A 98 -17.66 1.42 10.38
CA ALA A 98 -17.81 2.86 10.46
C ALA A 98 -19.28 3.29 10.28
N GLN A 99 -19.99 2.78 9.28
CA GLN A 99 -21.42 3.10 9.11
C GLN A 99 -22.26 2.60 10.28
N SER A 100 -21.97 1.40 10.81
CA SER A 100 -22.61 0.89 12.02
C SER A 100 -22.35 1.79 13.23
N GLU A 101 -21.13 2.29 13.37
CA GLU A 101 -20.79 3.28 14.40
C GLU A 101 -21.57 4.58 14.20
N TYR A 102 -21.64 5.12 12.99
CA TYR A 102 -22.37 6.37 12.73
C TYR A 102 -23.86 6.25 13.09
N HIS A 103 -24.53 5.18 12.64
CA HIS A 103 -25.98 5.01 12.84
C HIS A 103 -26.35 4.51 14.25
N ASN A 104 -25.59 3.56 14.79
CA ASN A 104 -26.00 2.81 15.98
C ASN A 104 -25.08 3.02 17.19
N LYS A 105 -23.93 3.68 17.01
CA LYS A 105 -22.92 3.95 18.04
C LYS A 105 -22.45 2.67 18.75
N VAL A 106 -22.37 1.56 18.00
CA VAL A 106 -22.05 0.23 18.55
C VAL A 106 -20.69 0.23 19.24
N ILE A 107 -19.66 0.77 18.58
CA ILE A 107 -18.29 0.76 19.09
C ILE A 107 -18.21 1.74 20.27
N THR A 108 -18.76 2.95 20.13
CA THR A 108 -18.81 3.92 21.23
C THR A 108 -19.47 3.32 22.49
N LYS A 109 -20.58 2.58 22.35
CA LYS A 109 -21.24 1.90 23.48
C LYS A 109 -20.38 0.81 24.10
N LEU A 110 -19.65 0.02 23.31
CA LEU A 110 -18.71 -0.99 23.81
C LEU A 110 -17.57 -0.37 24.63
N PHE A 111 -17.16 0.85 24.29
CA PHE A 111 -16.12 1.61 25.00
C PHE A 111 -16.68 2.60 26.02
N GLY A 112 -17.79 2.24 26.69
CA GLY A 112 -18.34 3.00 27.82
C GLY A 112 -18.89 4.38 27.46
N GLY A 113 -19.31 4.59 26.21
CA GLY A 113 -19.80 5.87 25.72
C GLY A 113 -18.70 6.83 25.25
N ASN A 114 -17.42 6.43 25.27
CA ASN A 114 -16.32 7.27 24.83
C ASN A 114 -15.96 7.02 23.35
N ALA A 115 -16.40 7.94 22.50
CA ALA A 115 -16.20 7.86 21.05
C ALA A 115 -14.71 7.88 20.64
N ARG A 116 -13.84 8.59 21.37
CA ARG A 116 -12.39 8.62 21.07
C ARG A 116 -11.73 7.27 21.35
N TYR A 117 -12.09 6.62 22.46
CA TYR A 117 -11.57 5.29 22.76
C TYR A 117 -12.08 4.25 21.76
N GLY A 118 -13.36 4.34 21.38
CA GLY A 118 -13.90 3.52 20.30
C GLY A 118 -13.16 3.72 18.97
N CYS A 119 -12.87 4.97 18.59
CA CYS A 119 -12.12 5.29 17.38
C CYS A 119 -10.69 4.73 17.43
N TYR A 120 -9.96 4.87 18.54
CA TYR A 120 -8.63 4.28 18.67
C TYR A 120 -8.65 2.75 18.66
N ALA A 121 -9.66 2.12 19.24
CA ALA A 121 -9.82 0.67 19.17
C ALA A 121 -10.09 0.20 17.72
N LEU A 122 -10.92 0.93 16.98
CA LEU A 122 -11.14 0.67 15.55
C LEU A 122 -9.85 0.88 14.75
N ALA A 123 -9.09 1.94 15.04
CA ALA A 123 -7.81 2.23 14.40
C ALA A 123 -6.81 1.09 14.56
N VAL A 124 -6.62 0.59 15.80
CA VAL A 124 -5.77 -0.57 16.07
C VAL A 124 -6.27 -1.79 15.30
N THR A 125 -7.58 -2.03 15.29
CA THR A 125 -8.18 -3.17 14.57
C THR A 125 -7.91 -3.11 13.07
N ILE A 126 -8.20 -1.97 12.42
CA ILE A 126 -7.98 -1.77 10.99
C ILE A 126 -6.49 -1.92 10.64
N PHE A 127 -5.61 -1.31 11.44
CA PHE A 127 -4.17 -1.40 11.22
C PHE A 127 -3.66 -2.85 11.34
N SER A 128 -4.09 -3.58 12.37
CA SER A 128 -3.73 -4.99 12.56
C SER A 128 -4.27 -5.88 11.43
N LEU A 129 -5.51 -5.66 10.98
CA LEU A 129 -6.07 -6.35 9.80
C LEU A 129 -5.29 -6.02 8.53
N GLY A 130 -4.77 -4.79 8.40
CA GLY A 130 -3.85 -4.38 7.35
C GLY A 130 -2.57 -5.21 7.34
N ILE A 131 -1.89 -5.30 8.49
CA ILE A 131 -0.68 -6.14 8.65
C ILE A 131 -0.97 -7.59 8.30
N PHE A 132 -2.09 -8.14 8.81
CA PHE A 132 -2.43 -9.53 8.57
C PHE A 132 -2.74 -9.81 7.09
N ARG A 133 -3.47 -8.90 6.41
CA ARG A 133 -3.68 -8.97 4.95
C ARG A 133 -2.35 -8.98 4.19
N ASP A 134 -1.43 -8.10 4.57
CA ASP A 134 -0.13 -7.98 3.90
C ASP A 134 0.73 -9.24 4.13
N TYR A 135 0.63 -9.87 5.30
CA TYR A 135 1.21 -11.19 5.54
C TYR A 135 0.62 -12.26 4.60
N LEU A 136 -0.72 -12.36 4.52
CA LEU A 136 -1.39 -13.32 3.63
C LEU A 136 -1.05 -13.08 2.16
N TYR A 137 -0.89 -11.82 1.76
CA TYR A 137 -0.42 -11.45 0.43
C TYR A 137 0.99 -11.98 0.14
N ASN A 138 1.93 -11.78 1.06
CA ASN A 138 3.29 -12.30 0.88
C ASN A 138 3.34 -13.84 0.84
N GLU A 139 2.56 -14.52 1.68
CA GLU A 139 2.42 -15.99 1.62
C GLU A 139 1.85 -16.46 0.28
N ALA A 140 0.84 -15.76 -0.26
CA ALA A 140 0.31 -16.05 -1.59
C ALA A 140 1.40 -15.91 -2.67
N LEU A 141 2.18 -14.82 -2.66
CA LEU A 141 3.27 -14.62 -3.61
C LEU A 141 4.37 -15.67 -3.50
N ALA A 142 4.71 -16.10 -2.28
CA ALA A 142 5.73 -17.11 -2.04
C ALA A 142 5.35 -18.44 -2.71
N SER A 143 4.06 -18.81 -2.65
CA SER A 143 3.52 -20.05 -3.22
C SER A 143 3.29 -20.05 -4.74
N GLN A 144 3.46 -18.91 -5.40
CA GLN A 144 3.20 -18.73 -6.84
C GLN A 144 4.50 -18.82 -7.66
N PRO A 145 4.45 -19.34 -8.90
CA PRO A 145 5.62 -19.33 -9.78
C PRO A 145 6.04 -17.88 -10.12
N ALA A 146 7.34 -17.69 -10.33
CA ALA A 146 7.88 -16.41 -10.79
C ALA A 146 7.99 -16.39 -12.32
N SER A 147 7.88 -15.21 -12.91
CA SER A 147 8.00 -15.02 -14.37
C SER A 147 9.40 -14.51 -14.74
N PRO A 148 10.09 -15.13 -15.71
CA PRO A 148 11.37 -14.61 -16.21
C PRO A 148 11.29 -13.16 -16.70
N LEU A 149 10.16 -12.75 -17.29
CA LEU A 149 9.95 -11.38 -17.76
C LEU A 149 9.98 -10.37 -16.60
N LEU A 150 9.29 -10.70 -15.50
CA LEU A 150 9.24 -9.85 -14.31
C LEU A 150 10.53 -9.91 -13.47
N GLN A 151 11.35 -10.94 -13.65
CA GLN A 151 12.66 -11.03 -13.03
C GLN A 151 13.75 -10.24 -13.77
N SER A 152 13.43 -9.65 -14.92
CA SER A 152 14.35 -8.75 -15.62
C SER A 152 14.79 -7.60 -14.69
N PRO A 153 16.06 -7.14 -14.76
CA PRO A 153 16.55 -6.04 -13.92
C PRO A 153 15.68 -4.78 -14.03
N LEU A 154 15.18 -4.48 -15.22
CA LEU A 154 14.28 -3.34 -15.45
C LEU A 154 12.97 -3.48 -14.68
N ALA A 155 12.29 -4.63 -14.77
CA ALA A 155 11.05 -4.88 -14.05
C ALA A 155 11.27 -4.84 -12.53
N LYS A 156 12.31 -5.51 -12.04
CA LYS A 156 12.62 -5.55 -10.60
C LYS A 156 12.96 -4.17 -10.04
N TYR A 157 13.82 -3.40 -10.70
CA TYR A 157 14.22 -2.07 -10.21
C TYR A 157 13.15 -1.00 -10.39
N SER A 158 12.18 -1.20 -11.29
CA SER A 158 11.00 -0.33 -11.37
C SER A 158 10.15 -0.32 -10.09
N ALA A 159 10.27 -1.35 -9.23
CA ALA A 159 9.61 -1.39 -7.93
C ALA A 159 10.12 -0.32 -6.96
N ILE A 160 11.37 0.14 -7.08
CA ILE A 160 11.97 1.12 -6.15
C ILE A 160 11.21 2.45 -6.16
N PRO A 161 11.04 3.15 -7.31
CA PRO A 161 10.26 4.38 -7.33
C PRO A 161 8.80 4.15 -6.91
N LEU A 162 8.21 2.99 -7.23
CA LEU A 162 6.84 2.65 -6.81
C LEU A 162 6.71 2.54 -5.29
N PHE A 163 7.66 1.88 -4.61
CA PHE A 163 7.70 1.83 -3.15
C PHE A 163 7.89 3.21 -2.53
N LEU A 164 8.81 4.01 -3.07
CA LEU A 164 9.08 5.36 -2.56
C LEU A 164 7.85 6.25 -2.70
N THR A 165 7.22 6.29 -3.87
CA THR A 165 6.00 7.06 -4.10
C THR A 165 4.86 6.54 -3.25
N GLY A 166 4.64 5.21 -3.22
CA GLY A 166 3.57 4.58 -2.47
C GLY A 166 3.63 4.88 -0.98
N ASN A 167 4.79 4.66 -0.35
CA ASN A 167 5.00 4.97 1.05
C ASN A 167 4.94 6.47 1.34
N THR A 168 5.46 7.31 0.45
CA THR A 168 5.35 8.78 0.61
C THR A 168 3.89 9.19 0.67
N LEU A 169 3.05 8.74 -0.27
CA LEU A 169 1.63 9.07 -0.28
C LEU A 169 0.93 8.56 0.98
N VAL A 170 1.16 7.32 1.41
CA VAL A 170 0.52 6.75 2.60
C VAL A 170 0.94 7.50 3.87
N LEU A 171 2.24 7.62 4.12
CA LEU A 171 2.77 8.18 5.37
C LEU A 171 2.44 9.67 5.51
N THR A 172 2.55 10.44 4.42
CA THR A 172 2.22 11.87 4.46
C THR A 172 0.72 12.12 4.58
N SER A 173 -0.13 11.21 4.07
CA SER A 173 -1.58 11.26 4.33
C SER A 173 -1.89 11.03 5.80
N MET A 174 -1.29 9.99 6.40
CA MET A 174 -1.48 9.68 7.82
C MET A 174 -0.98 10.81 8.72
N TRP A 175 0.13 11.45 8.33
CA TRP A 175 0.64 12.65 9.00
C TRP A 175 -0.38 13.80 8.95
N ALA A 176 -0.94 14.09 7.76
CA ALA A 176 -1.82 15.23 7.57
C ALA A 176 -3.22 15.03 8.20
N LEU A 177 -3.75 13.80 8.17
CA LEU A 177 -5.06 13.46 8.76
C LEU A 177 -4.97 13.17 10.27
N GLY A 178 -3.81 12.72 10.75
CA GLY A 178 -3.65 12.13 12.07
C GLY A 178 -4.41 10.82 12.22
N VAL A 179 -4.29 10.19 13.39
CA VAL A 179 -4.88 8.85 13.63
C VAL A 179 -6.39 8.85 13.45
N THR A 180 -7.11 9.82 14.04
CA THR A 180 -8.58 9.85 13.94
C THR A 180 -9.05 10.16 12.54
N GLY A 181 -8.38 11.05 11.80
CA GLY A 181 -8.75 11.34 10.42
C GLY A 181 -8.48 10.15 9.48
N THR A 182 -7.40 9.40 9.72
CA THR A 182 -7.08 8.19 8.96
C THR A 182 -8.04 7.04 9.23
N TYR A 183 -8.44 6.84 10.49
CA TYR A 183 -9.21 5.66 10.91
C TYR A 183 -10.67 6.00 11.23
N LEU A 184 -11.31 6.76 10.32
CA LEU A 184 -12.76 6.94 10.25
C LEU A 184 -13.37 7.61 11.50
N GLY A 185 -12.62 8.52 12.13
CA GLY A 185 -13.04 9.27 13.31
C GLY A 185 -14.25 10.18 13.07
N ASP A 186 -14.51 10.56 11.82
CA ASP A 186 -15.70 11.30 11.42
C ASP A 186 -17.01 10.54 11.70
N TYR A 187 -17.01 9.20 11.58
CA TYR A 187 -18.16 8.36 11.94
C TYR A 187 -18.41 8.33 13.46
N PHE A 188 -17.37 8.61 14.25
CA PHE A 188 -17.44 8.79 15.70
C PHE A 188 -17.85 10.22 16.11
N GLY A 189 -17.99 11.17 15.16
CA GLY A 189 -18.20 12.58 15.44
C GLY A 189 -16.92 13.36 15.76
N ILE A 190 -15.75 12.80 15.45
CA ILE A 190 -14.45 13.47 15.62
C ILE A 190 -14.10 14.13 14.29
N LEU A 191 -14.69 15.30 14.06
CA LEU A 191 -14.60 16.00 12.77
C LEU A 191 -13.39 16.94 12.73
N MET A 192 -12.73 16.99 11.57
CA MET A 192 -11.73 18.01 11.29
C MET A 192 -12.43 19.35 11.03
N ASP A 193 -11.75 20.46 11.32
CA ASP A 193 -12.33 21.79 11.10
C ASP A 193 -12.46 22.15 9.63
N ALA A 194 -11.52 21.69 8.81
CA ALA A 194 -11.49 21.88 7.37
C ALA A 194 -10.92 20.63 6.68
N PRO A 195 -11.28 20.36 5.42
CA PRO A 195 -10.66 19.31 4.63
C PRO A 195 -9.16 19.60 4.43
N VAL A 196 -8.35 18.54 4.41
CA VAL A 196 -6.92 18.65 4.11
C VAL A 196 -6.75 18.85 2.61
N THR A 197 -6.21 20.00 2.21
CA THR A 197 -5.96 20.34 0.80
C THR A 197 -4.47 20.45 0.46
N SER A 198 -3.58 20.28 1.44
CA SER A 198 -2.13 20.24 1.22
C SER A 198 -1.68 18.88 0.70
N PHE A 199 -0.41 18.75 0.32
CA PHE A 199 0.17 17.45 -0.03
C PHE A 199 -0.09 16.41 1.09
N PRO A 200 -0.45 15.15 0.75
CA PRO A 200 -0.59 14.60 -0.61
C PRO A 200 -1.98 14.79 -1.26
N PHE A 201 -2.95 15.36 -0.53
CA PHE A 201 -4.32 15.57 -1.01
C PHE A 201 -4.43 16.64 -2.11
N SER A 202 -3.43 17.51 -2.26
CA SER A 202 -3.33 18.45 -3.39
C SER A 202 -3.02 17.78 -4.73
N VAL A 203 -2.55 16.52 -4.73
CA VAL A 203 -2.10 15.78 -5.92
C VAL A 203 -3.05 14.62 -6.23
N SER A 204 -3.70 14.07 -5.22
CA SER A 204 -4.59 12.93 -5.35
C SER A 204 -5.74 13.03 -4.37
N ASP A 205 -6.95 12.69 -4.80
CA ASP A 205 -8.13 12.68 -3.92
C ASP A 205 -8.11 11.49 -2.92
N ALA A 206 -7.33 10.46 -3.22
CA ALA A 206 -7.26 9.22 -2.44
C ALA A 206 -5.81 8.72 -2.28
N PRO A 207 -4.91 9.55 -1.72
CA PRO A 207 -3.48 9.29 -1.72
C PRO A 207 -3.10 8.02 -0.96
N MET A 208 -3.80 7.69 0.13
CA MET A 208 -3.58 6.43 0.86
C MET A 208 -3.93 5.19 0.03
N TYR A 209 -5.07 5.22 -0.66
CA TYR A 209 -5.53 4.11 -1.49
C TYR A 209 -4.61 3.89 -2.69
N HIS A 210 -4.23 4.96 -3.39
CA HIS A 210 -3.27 4.88 -4.49
C HIS A 210 -1.89 4.46 -3.99
N GLY A 211 -1.41 5.05 -2.90
CA GLY A 211 -0.10 4.73 -2.34
C GLY A 211 0.01 3.26 -1.90
N SER A 212 -1.03 2.74 -1.25
CA SER A 212 -1.10 1.31 -0.90
C SER A 212 -1.12 0.43 -2.15
N THR A 213 -1.90 0.78 -3.18
CA THR A 213 -1.93 0.03 -4.45
C THR A 213 -0.54 -0.02 -5.11
N LEU A 214 0.19 1.09 -5.10
CA LEU A 214 1.58 1.16 -5.60
C LEU A 214 2.51 0.24 -4.81
N SER A 215 2.34 0.14 -3.48
CA SER A 215 3.12 -0.79 -2.66
C SER A 215 2.84 -2.26 -3.00
N PHE A 216 1.58 -2.63 -3.28
CA PHE A 216 1.25 -3.99 -3.75
C PHE A 216 1.89 -4.30 -5.12
N LEU A 217 1.80 -3.35 -6.04
CA LEU A 217 2.42 -3.44 -7.36
C LEU A 217 3.94 -3.59 -7.27
N ALA A 218 4.57 -2.74 -6.46
CA ALA A 218 6.01 -2.74 -6.23
C ALA A 218 6.47 -4.10 -5.69
N THR A 219 5.75 -4.66 -4.70
CA THR A 219 6.03 -5.99 -4.15
C THR A 219 5.90 -7.09 -5.22
N ALA A 220 4.87 -7.04 -6.06
CA ALA A 220 4.69 -8.01 -7.14
C ALA A 220 5.86 -7.98 -8.14
N LEU A 221 6.33 -6.78 -8.51
CA LEU A 221 7.47 -6.58 -9.40
C LEU A 221 8.79 -6.98 -8.74
N TRP A 222 8.98 -6.63 -7.47
CA TRP A 222 10.20 -6.94 -6.72
C TRP A 222 10.46 -8.45 -6.61
N TYR A 223 9.39 -9.22 -6.38
CA TYR A 223 9.45 -10.68 -6.32
C TYR A 223 9.24 -11.37 -7.67
N GLY A 224 8.91 -10.61 -8.72
CA GLY A 224 8.70 -11.11 -10.07
C GLY A 224 7.49 -12.05 -10.21
N LYS A 225 6.40 -11.76 -9.50
CA LYS A 225 5.23 -12.66 -9.36
C LYS A 225 4.02 -12.16 -10.16
N PRO A 226 3.62 -12.84 -11.25
CA PRO A 226 2.43 -12.46 -12.02
C PRO A 226 1.14 -12.45 -11.20
N ALA A 227 0.98 -13.42 -10.29
CA ALA A 227 -0.14 -13.46 -9.36
C ALA A 227 -0.26 -12.18 -8.49
N GLY A 228 0.87 -11.55 -8.17
CA GLY A 228 0.87 -10.27 -7.45
C GLY A 228 0.33 -9.11 -8.27
N LEU A 229 0.49 -9.13 -9.59
CA LEU A 229 -0.12 -8.13 -10.47
C LEU A 229 -1.64 -8.29 -10.50
N LEU A 230 -2.13 -9.54 -10.57
CA LEU A 230 -3.56 -9.85 -10.48
C LEU A 230 -4.13 -9.35 -9.14
N LEU A 231 -3.49 -9.70 -8.02
CA LEU A 231 -3.90 -9.27 -6.69
C LEU A 231 -3.80 -7.75 -6.49
N THR A 232 -2.83 -7.08 -7.11
CA THR A 232 -2.77 -5.62 -7.17
C THR A 232 -3.99 -5.04 -7.88
N GLY A 233 -4.44 -5.67 -8.97
CA GLY A 233 -5.70 -5.34 -9.63
C GLY A 233 -6.89 -5.52 -8.68
N CYS A 234 -6.93 -6.60 -7.90
CA CYS A 234 -7.95 -6.80 -6.87
C CYS A 234 -7.93 -5.68 -5.82
N VAL A 235 -6.76 -5.24 -5.36
CA VAL A 235 -6.62 -4.10 -4.42
C VAL A 235 -7.20 -2.83 -5.03
N ALA A 236 -6.82 -2.50 -6.27
CA ALA A 236 -7.31 -1.31 -6.96
C ALA A 236 -8.84 -1.31 -7.09
N VAL A 237 -9.42 -2.44 -7.46
CA VAL A 237 -10.88 -2.60 -7.57
C VAL A 237 -11.54 -2.51 -6.20
N ALA A 238 -11.03 -3.21 -5.19
CA ALA A 238 -11.59 -3.20 -3.83
C ALA A 238 -11.60 -1.78 -3.25
N TYR A 239 -10.52 -1.02 -3.44
CA TYR A 239 -10.44 0.38 -3.03
C TYR A 239 -11.38 1.29 -3.83
N ALA A 240 -11.47 1.12 -5.15
CA ALA A 240 -12.40 1.90 -5.97
C ALA A 240 -13.87 1.68 -5.53
N VAL A 241 -14.24 0.42 -5.23
CA VAL A 241 -15.56 0.08 -4.69
C VAL A 241 -15.77 0.66 -3.31
N ALA A 242 -14.80 0.52 -2.40
CA ALA A 242 -14.87 1.07 -1.04
C ALA A 242 -15.17 2.58 -1.05
N ARG A 243 -14.43 3.32 -1.87
CA ARG A 243 -14.60 4.78 -2.01
C ARG A 243 -15.96 5.19 -2.56
N ARG A 244 -16.61 4.33 -3.35
CA ARG A 244 -17.96 4.61 -3.86
C ARG A 244 -19.00 4.74 -2.73
N PHE A 245 -18.74 4.10 -1.60
CA PHE A 245 -19.57 4.20 -0.40
C PHE A 245 -19.02 5.22 0.59
N GLU A 246 -17.71 5.24 0.80
CA GLU A 246 -17.04 6.11 1.77
C GLU A 246 -17.12 7.59 1.40
N ASP A 247 -16.69 7.97 0.19
CA ASP A 247 -16.53 9.37 -0.20
C ASP A 247 -17.86 10.16 -0.09
N PRO A 248 -19.01 9.66 -0.60
CA PRO A 248 -20.29 10.36 -0.44
C PRO A 248 -20.76 10.42 1.02
N PHE A 249 -20.46 9.40 1.82
CA PHE A 249 -20.90 9.33 3.21
C PHE A 249 -20.13 10.34 4.07
N THR A 250 -18.80 10.39 3.93
CA THR A 250 -17.98 11.42 4.57
C THR A 250 -18.40 12.81 4.11
N GLY A 251 -18.66 13.02 2.82
CA GLY A 251 -19.22 14.28 2.32
C GLY A 251 -20.53 14.68 3.02
N MET A 252 -21.45 13.73 3.22
CA MET A 252 -22.70 13.95 3.96
C MET A 252 -22.47 14.32 5.43
N ILE A 253 -21.53 13.66 6.12
CA ILE A 253 -21.19 13.98 7.51
C ILE A 253 -20.72 15.43 7.63
N TYR A 254 -19.79 15.84 6.76
CA TYR A 254 -19.21 17.19 6.78
C TYR A 254 -20.24 18.25 6.38
N ALA A 255 -21.09 17.99 5.39
CA ALA A 255 -22.18 18.89 5.01
C ALA A 255 -23.17 19.11 6.18
N LYS A 256 -23.55 18.03 6.89
CA LYS A 256 -24.43 18.11 8.05
C LYS A 256 -23.83 18.95 9.17
N ARG A 257 -22.54 18.78 9.46
CA ARG A 257 -21.81 19.59 10.45
C ARG A 257 -21.85 21.07 10.08
N ASP A 258 -21.62 21.41 8.81
CA ASP A 258 -21.59 22.81 8.36
C ASP A 258 -22.97 23.47 8.45
N GLU A 259 -24.03 22.73 8.12
CA GLU A 259 -25.40 23.18 8.36
C GLU A 259 -25.67 23.46 9.85
N GLU A 260 -25.24 22.58 10.75
CA GLU A 260 -25.44 22.75 12.19
C GLU A 260 -24.66 23.94 12.75
N ARG A 261 -23.43 24.14 12.28
CA ARG A 261 -22.62 25.32 12.60
C ARG A 261 -23.30 26.61 12.14
N SER A 262 -23.88 26.62 10.93
CA SER A 262 -24.62 27.79 10.40
C SER A 262 -25.87 28.13 11.23
N LYS A 263 -26.47 27.13 11.88
CA LYS A 263 -27.65 27.25 12.76
C LYS A 263 -27.28 27.64 14.20
N GLY A 264 -26.01 27.96 14.48
CA GLY A 264 -25.54 28.36 15.82
C GLY A 264 -25.52 27.21 16.84
N LYS A 265 -25.69 25.96 16.41
CA LYS A 265 -25.52 24.79 17.26
C LYS A 265 -24.02 24.46 17.32
N LYS A 266 -23.51 24.07 18.50
CA LYS A 266 -22.20 23.41 18.58
C LYS A 266 -22.34 22.13 17.74
N GLY A 267 -21.71 22.12 16.56
CA GLY A 267 -21.79 21.02 15.60
C GLY A 267 -21.45 19.69 16.25
N LEU A 268 -22.16 18.64 15.80
CA LEU A 268 -22.03 17.24 16.21
C LEU A 268 -20.59 16.75 16.40
#